data_AF-A0A3D0TN67-F1
#
_entry.id   AF-A0A3D0TN67-F1
#
_cell.length_a   1.000
_cell.length_b   1.000
_cell.length_c   1.000
_cell.angle_alpha   90.00
_cell.angle_beta   90.00
_cell.angle_gamma   90.00
#
_symmetry.space_group_name_H-M   'P 1'
#
loop_
_entity.id
_entity.type
_entity.pdbx_description
1 polymer ?
#
loop_
_entity_poly.entity_id
_entity_poly.type
_entity_poly.pdbx_seq_one_letter_code
_entity_poly.pdbx_strand_id
1 'polypeptide(L)' 'MTNHHTNSPVPEPLRKAVFAAANGQCEIRIRNVCSRKATQVDHIKPRSKGGSTRRSNLQAACAPCNRAKGDT' A
#
# COMPACT_ATOMS: atom_id res chain seq x y z
N MET A 1 -15.21 -15.01 19.49
CA MET A 1 -14.54 -14.97 18.17
C MET A 1 -14.46 -13.52 17.72
N THR A 2 -13.51 -12.75 18.23
CA THR A 2 -13.43 -11.32 17.92
C THR A 2 -12.53 -11.12 16.71
N ASN A 3 -13.14 -10.91 15.53
CA ASN A 3 -12.45 -10.42 14.34
C ASN A 3 -11.89 -9.03 14.65
N HIS A 4 -10.71 -8.99 15.27
CA HIS A 4 -9.91 -7.79 15.39
C HIS A 4 -9.36 -7.49 13.99
N HIS A 5 -10.15 -6.78 13.20
CA HIS A 5 -9.63 -5.93 12.13
C HIS A 5 -8.78 -4.86 12.81
N THR A 6 -7.57 -5.21 13.25
CA THR A 6 -6.71 -4.24 13.92
C THR A 6 -6.41 -3.16 12.89
N ASN A 7 -6.84 -1.94 13.18
CA ASN A 7 -6.52 -0.76 12.38
C ASN A 7 -5.05 -0.36 12.58
N SER A 8 -4.17 -1.34 12.80
CA SER A 8 -2.77 -1.12 13.09
C SER A 8 -2.07 -0.64 11.83
N PRO A 9 -1.27 0.44 11.95
CA PRO A 9 -0.48 0.92 10.83
C PRO A 9 0.53 -0.15 10.37
N VAL A 10 0.95 -0.07 9.11
CA VAL A 10 2.06 -0.90 8.60
C VAL A 10 3.30 -0.61 9.46
N PRO A 11 3.94 -1.65 10.05
CA PRO A 11 5.13 -1.46 10.88
C PRO A 11 6.22 -0.68 10.15
N GLU A 12 6.89 0.22 10.85
CA GLU A 12 7.85 1.15 10.24
C GLU A 12 8.99 0.45 9.48
N PRO A 13 9.62 -0.64 9.99
CA PRO A 13 10.63 -1.39 9.23
C PRO A 13 10.09 -1.93 7.89
N LEU A 14 8.84 -2.40 7.90
CA LEU A 14 8.20 -2.93 6.70
C LEU A 14 7.85 -1.81 5.71
N ARG A 15 7.39 -0.66 6.22
CA ARG A 15 7.14 0.54 5.43
C ARG A 15 8.42 1.00 4.71
N LYS A 16 9.56 1.06 5.41
CA LYS A 16 10.87 1.38 4.82
C LYS A 16 11.27 0.37 3.75
N ALA A 17 11.11 -0.93 4.02
CA ALA A 17 11.45 -1.98 3.06
C ALA A 17 10.62 -1.89 1.76
N VAL A 18 9.35 -1.52 1.85
CA VAL A 18 8.48 -1.30 0.68
C VAL A 18 8.99 -0.13 -0.16
N PHE A 19 9.26 1.03 0.45
CA PHE A 19 9.77 2.18 -0.29
C PHE A 19 11.15 1.96 -0.90
N ALA A 20 12.06 1.29 -0.17
CA ALA A 20 13.41 0.98 -0.65
C ALA A 20 13.36 0.08 -1.89
N ALA A 21 12.58 -1.00 -1.84
CA ALA A 21 12.42 -1.92 -2.97
C ALA A 21 11.81 -1.24 -4.21
N ALA A 22 10.92 -0.27 -4.01
CA ALA A 22 10.31 0.49 -5.10
C ALA A 22 11.17 1.66 -5.60
N ASN A 23 12.37 1.89 -5.03
CA ASN A 23 13.21 3.06 -5.29
C ASN A 23 12.45 4.39 -5.13
N GLY A 24 11.52 4.46 -4.16
CA GLY A 24 10.66 5.61 -3.93
C GLY A 24 9.64 5.88 -5.05
N GLN A 25 9.42 4.95 -5.98
CA GLN A 25 8.48 5.09 -7.09
C GLN A 25 7.16 4.37 -6.81
N CYS A 26 6.07 4.89 -7.35
CA CYS A 26 4.76 4.26 -7.27
C CYS A 26 4.75 2.97 -8.10
N GLU A 27 4.26 1.88 -7.53
CA GLU A 27 4.13 0.57 -8.20
C GLU A 27 2.76 0.39 -8.87
N ILE A 28 1.69 1.05 -8.37
CA ILE A 28 0.33 0.96 -8.94
C ILE A 28 0.24 1.51 -10.38
N ARG A 29 0.92 2.63 -10.69
CA ARG A 29 1.08 3.18 -12.07
C ARG A 29 -0.21 3.39 -12.88
N ILE A 30 -1.33 3.76 -12.25
CA ILE A 30 -2.59 4.07 -12.96
C ILE A 30 -2.37 5.17 -14.01
N ARG A 31 -2.75 4.89 -15.27
CA ARG A 31 -2.63 5.82 -16.41
C ARG A 31 -3.43 7.10 -16.14
N ASN A 32 -2.85 8.25 -16.49
CA ASN A 32 -3.43 9.60 -16.29
C ASN A 32 -3.70 9.99 -14.81
N VAL A 33 -3.26 9.18 -13.84
CA VAL A 33 -3.44 9.44 -12.40
C VAL A 33 -2.09 9.50 -11.67
N CYS A 34 -1.12 8.69 -12.11
CA CYS A 34 0.13 8.48 -11.38
C CYS A 34 1.07 9.70 -11.39
N SER A 35 1.37 10.23 -10.20
CA SER A 35 2.42 11.26 -9.99
C SER A 35 3.84 10.70 -9.83
N ARG A 36 4.06 9.42 -10.13
CA ARG A 36 5.34 8.69 -10.10
C ARG A 36 6.00 8.52 -8.72
N LYS A 37 6.11 9.56 -7.89
CA LYS A 37 6.74 9.49 -6.56
C LYS A 37 5.82 8.80 -5.55
N ALA A 38 6.28 7.72 -4.94
CA ALA A 38 5.53 7.07 -3.86
C ALA A 38 5.64 7.88 -2.56
N THR A 39 4.51 7.97 -1.85
CA THR A 39 4.39 8.67 -0.56
C THR A 39 3.64 7.84 0.48
N GLN A 40 2.99 6.77 0.04
CA GLN A 40 2.16 5.90 0.85
C GLN A 40 2.53 4.43 0.61
N VAL A 41 2.20 3.59 1.57
CA VAL A 41 2.21 2.14 1.40
C VAL A 41 0.76 1.70 1.27
N ASP A 42 0.47 0.95 0.24
CA ASP A 42 -0.85 0.42 -0.08
C ASP A 42 -0.86 -1.11 0.06
N HIS A 43 -2.02 -1.66 0.40
CA HIS A 43 -2.24 -3.10 0.42
C HIS A 43 -2.78 -3.55 -0.94
N ILE A 44 -2.06 -4.45 -1.62
CA ILE A 44 -2.46 -5.00 -2.92
C ILE A 44 -3.87 -5.59 -2.82
N LYS A 45 -4.08 -6.55 -1.92
CA LYS A 45 -5.40 -6.94 -1.42
C LYS A 45 -5.77 -6.02 -0.25
N PRO A 46 -6.85 -5.24 -0.33
CA PRO A 46 -7.29 -4.37 0.76
C PRO A 46 -7.46 -5.13 2.08
N ARG A 47 -7.14 -4.48 3.20
CA ARG A 47 -7.35 -5.07 4.54
C ARG A 47 -8.81 -5.38 4.82
N SER A 48 -9.73 -4.54 4.33
CA SER A 48 -11.18 -4.75 4.42
C SER A 48 -11.62 -6.06 3.74
N LYS A 49 -10.84 -6.56 2.77
CA LYS A 49 -11.05 -7.84 2.09
C LYS A 49 -10.16 -8.97 2.64
N GLY A 50 -9.57 -8.79 3.82
CA GLY A 50 -8.69 -9.79 4.44
C GLY A 50 -7.25 -9.80 3.88
N GLY A 51 -6.77 -8.68 3.35
CA GLY A 51 -5.37 -8.50 2.97
C GLY A 51 -4.43 -8.51 4.17
N SER A 52 -3.33 -9.26 4.07
CA SER A 52 -2.33 -9.35 5.12
C SER A 52 -1.38 -8.13 5.13
N THR A 53 -0.83 -7.77 6.28
CA THR A 53 0.28 -6.81 6.40
C THR A 53 1.62 -7.53 6.30
N ARG A 54 1.86 -8.19 5.16
CA ARG A 54 3.12 -8.87 4.82
C ARG A 54 3.73 -8.19 3.60
N ARG A 55 5.06 -8.24 3.46
CA ARG A 55 5.77 -7.59 2.34
C ARG A 55 5.19 -7.94 0.96
N SER A 56 4.72 -9.18 0.78
CA SER A 56 4.11 -9.68 -0.46
C SER A 56 2.76 -9.07 -0.80
N ASN A 57 2.06 -8.45 0.17
CA ASN A 57 0.77 -7.80 -0.04
C ASN A 57 0.88 -6.27 0.10
N LEU A 58 2.09 -5.72 0.14
CA LEU A 58 2.32 -4.28 0.27
C LEU A 58 3.05 -3.74 -0.96
N GLN A 59 2.65 -2.56 -1.40
CA GLN A 59 3.25 -1.86 -2.53
C GLN A 59 3.43 -0.36 -2.22
N ALA A 60 4.42 0.26 -2.84
CA ALA A 60 4.63 1.70 -2.74
C ALA A 60 3.64 2.43 -3.67
N ALA A 61 2.90 3.39 -3.15
CA ALA A 61 1.87 4.11 -3.89
C ALA A 61 2.08 5.62 -3.79
N CYS A 62 1.82 6.33 -4.89
CA CYS A 62 1.61 7.77 -4.81
C CYS A 62 0.18 8.04 -4.32
N ALA A 63 -0.02 9.18 -3.65
CA ALA A 63 -1.33 9.58 -3.15
C ALA A 63 -2.49 9.50 -4.18
N PRO A 64 -2.35 9.97 -5.44
CA PRO A 64 -3.44 9.88 -6.40
C PRO A 64 -3.75 8.44 -6.84
N CYS A 65 -2.73 7.60 -7.03
CA CYS A 65 -2.98 6.18 -7.36
C CYS A 65 -3.60 5.41 -6.20
N ASN A 66 -3.14 5.64 -4.97
CA ASN A 66 -3.71 4.99 -3.79
C ASN A 66 -5.20 5.34 -3.64
N ARG A 67 -5.56 6.62 -3.79
CA ARG A 67 -6.95 7.07 -3.76
C ARG A 67 -7.79 6.49 -4.90
N ALA A 68 -7.24 6.42 -6.12
CA ALA A 68 -7.96 5.88 -7.27
C ALA A 68 -8.15 4.35 -7.21
N LYS A 69 -7.23 3.60 -6.58
CA LYS A 69 -7.41 2.18 -6.28
C LYS A 69 -8.49 1.97 -5.22
N GLY A 70 -8.41 2.73 -4.13
CA GLY A 70 -9.30 2.55 -2.97
C GLY A 70 -9.29 1.11 -2.46
N ASP A 71 -10.47 0.62 -2.07
CA ASP A 71 -10.67 -0.72 -1.53
C ASP A 71 -10.93 -1.78 -2.63
N THR A 72 -10.47 -1.56 -3.87
CA THR A 72 -10.57 -2.57 -4.93
C THR A 72 -9.49 -3.63 -4.81
#